data_AF-A0AAW7W8J9-F1
#
_entry.id   AF-A0AAW7W8J9-F1
#
_cell.length_a   1.000
_cell.length_b   1.000
_cell.length_c   1.000
_cell.angle_alpha   90.00
_cell.angle_beta   90.00
_cell.angle_gamma   90.00
#
_symmetry.space_group_name_H-M   'P 1'
#
loop_
_entity.id
_entity.type
_entity.pdbx_description
1 polymer ?
#
loop_
_entity_poly.entity_id
_entity_poly.type
_entity_poly.pdbx_seq_one_letter_code
_entity_poly.pdbx_strand_id
1 'polypeptide(L)'
;MAILNLAKLINPVFDEVLYTLKSHIVLKGGRASTKSSVVSIDLVNDFINDPNGNVVVLRKVGKYLRMSVYEQIRWAIYEMGLANQFKFGKSPLQITHKKTGTAFYFYGVDDPMKLKSQKIAKGYVMAVWFEELAEFAGREDIDIVEDTFIRQELPNGKEVKVYFTYNPPRNPYDWINEWVAEKASDPTYMIHHSTYLDDKLGFLSRQMKDKIERYKETDPDYYRWMYLGEVIGLGNHVYNMSYFKPLESLPDNDKVIGISFALDTGHQQSATACGAYGLTAKGNVILLDTFYYSPAGKTIKKAPSELSVMIHDFIDKVMKTYRVPKLKMTIDSAEGALRNQYFKDYGERWHPVAKKKNQTMIDMVISLLAEGRFYYLDIPNNKVFVEEHKMYRYDDKSLNTDDPKVIKEDDHTVDEFKYFVLDNARELRLKA
;
A
#
# COMPACT_ATOMS: atom_id res chain seq x y z
N MET A 1 22.53 -32.48 24.29
CA MET A 1 21.65 -31.39 23.82
C MET A 1 22.55 -30.26 23.34
N ALA A 2 22.34 -29.77 22.12
CA ALA A 2 22.97 -28.50 21.75
C ALA A 2 22.37 -27.40 22.64
N ILE A 3 23.21 -26.57 23.27
CA ILE A 3 22.74 -25.42 24.03
C ILE A 3 22.27 -24.39 23.01
N LEU A 4 20.95 -24.17 22.94
CA LEU A 4 20.37 -23.14 22.08
C LEU A 4 20.72 -21.77 22.68
N ASN A 5 21.45 -20.94 21.94
CA ASN A 5 21.77 -19.59 22.35
C ASN A 5 20.89 -18.58 21.60
N LEU A 6 19.73 -18.28 22.17
CA LEU A 6 18.75 -17.34 21.60
C LEU A 6 19.32 -15.92 21.41
N ALA A 7 20.29 -15.50 22.24
CA ALA A 7 20.91 -14.18 22.17
C ALA A 7 21.72 -13.96 20.87
N LYS A 8 22.01 -15.02 20.10
CA LYS A 8 22.62 -14.90 18.77
C LYS A 8 21.61 -14.75 17.63
N LEU A 9 20.33 -14.99 17.90
CA LEU A 9 19.25 -15.00 16.90
C LEU A 9 18.33 -13.78 17.02
N ILE A 10 18.35 -13.08 18.15
CA ILE A 10 17.43 -11.99 18.48
C ILE A 10 18.21 -10.73 18.83
N ASN A 11 17.85 -9.61 18.20
CA ASN A 11 18.45 -8.31 18.54
C ASN A 11 18.06 -7.88 19.97
N PRO A 12 18.97 -7.26 20.75
CA PRO A 12 18.71 -6.88 22.15
C PRO A 12 17.52 -5.93 22.36
N VAL A 13 17.11 -5.18 21.32
CA VAL A 13 15.91 -4.31 21.38
C VAL A 13 14.64 -5.09 21.76
N PHE A 14 14.63 -6.41 21.55
CA PHE A 14 13.48 -7.26 21.85
C PHE A 14 13.56 -7.95 23.21
N ASP A 15 14.56 -7.68 24.05
CA ASP A 15 14.65 -8.29 25.39
C ASP A 15 13.37 -8.01 26.20
N GLU A 16 12.84 -6.79 26.11
CA GLU A 16 11.56 -6.44 26.76
C GLU A 16 10.39 -7.27 26.24
N VAL A 17 10.40 -7.67 24.96
CA VAL A 17 9.35 -8.53 24.38
C VAL A 17 9.46 -9.95 24.92
N LEU A 18 10.68 -10.47 25.08
CA LEU A 18 10.91 -11.84 25.56
C LEU A 18 10.58 -12.01 27.04
N TYR A 19 10.82 -10.97 27.85
CA TYR A 19 10.63 -11.03 29.30
C TYR A 19 9.32 -10.41 29.79
N THR A 20 8.47 -9.93 28.89
CA THR A 20 7.18 -9.33 29.27
C THR A 20 6.24 -10.36 29.91
N LEU A 21 5.54 -9.91 30.94
CA LEU A 21 4.44 -10.66 31.58
C LEU A 21 3.06 -10.24 31.04
N LYS A 22 3.03 -9.29 30.10
CA LYS A 22 1.80 -8.83 29.45
C LYS A 22 1.26 -9.93 28.54
N SER A 23 -0.05 -10.14 28.54
CA SER A 23 -0.68 -11.13 27.67
C SER A 23 -0.79 -10.66 26.23
N HIS A 24 -0.89 -9.35 25.97
CA HIS A 24 -1.01 -8.81 24.62
C HIS A 24 0.23 -8.01 24.23
N ILE A 25 0.83 -8.35 23.09
CA ILE A 25 2.16 -7.87 22.71
C ILE A 25 2.10 -7.38 21.27
N VAL A 26 2.16 -6.07 21.09
CA VAL A 26 2.08 -5.40 19.80
C VAL A 26 3.47 -4.95 19.37
N LEU A 27 4.01 -5.55 18.32
CA LEU A 27 5.27 -5.15 17.69
C LEU A 27 4.98 -4.37 16.41
N LYS A 28 5.20 -3.05 16.46
CA LYS A 28 5.09 -2.16 15.31
C LYS A 28 6.47 -1.67 14.85
N GLY A 29 6.54 -1.20 13.61
CA GLY A 29 7.70 -0.45 13.11
C GLY A 29 8.02 -0.73 11.65
N GLY A 30 9.13 -0.18 11.15
CA GLY A 30 9.47 -0.22 9.72
C GLY A 30 9.85 -1.61 9.17
N ARG A 31 10.01 -1.68 7.86
CA ARG A 31 10.58 -2.86 7.19
C ARG A 31 11.99 -3.13 7.67
N ALA A 32 12.36 -4.42 7.62
CA ALA A 32 13.68 -4.90 8.01
C ALA A 32 14.01 -4.74 9.51
N SER A 33 13.00 -4.52 10.37
CA SER A 33 13.19 -4.40 11.82
C SER A 33 13.17 -5.74 12.58
N THR A 34 13.09 -6.88 11.90
CA THR A 34 13.18 -8.24 12.48
C THR A 34 12.06 -8.68 13.45
N LYS A 35 10.93 -7.95 13.49
CA LYS A 35 9.73 -8.26 14.33
C LYS A 35 9.20 -9.69 14.14
N SER A 36 8.88 -10.08 12.91
CA SER A 36 8.34 -11.42 12.63
C SER A 36 9.35 -12.53 12.95
N SER A 37 10.64 -12.23 12.83
CA SER A 37 11.72 -13.15 13.19
C SER A 37 11.75 -13.42 14.70
N VAL A 38 11.77 -12.38 15.53
CA VAL A 38 11.79 -12.56 16.99
C VAL A 38 10.54 -13.29 17.49
N VAL A 39 9.34 -12.92 17.02
CA VAL A 39 8.09 -13.59 17.43
C VAL A 39 8.14 -15.07 17.03
N SER A 40 8.60 -15.39 15.82
CA SER A 40 8.69 -16.80 15.40
C SER A 40 9.69 -17.62 16.23
N ILE A 41 10.82 -17.04 16.64
CA ILE A 41 11.80 -17.71 17.48
C ILE A 41 11.25 -17.89 18.91
N ASP A 42 10.64 -16.85 19.47
CA ASP A 42 10.05 -16.87 20.80
C ASP A 42 8.92 -17.92 20.89
N LEU A 43 8.01 -17.93 19.90
CA LEU A 43 6.95 -18.93 19.80
C LEU A 43 7.49 -20.37 19.72
N VAL A 44 8.56 -20.61 18.95
CA VAL A 44 9.17 -21.96 18.88
C VAL A 44 9.83 -22.32 20.21
N ASN A 45 10.49 -21.37 20.87
CA ASN A 45 11.10 -21.58 22.18
C ASN A 45 10.04 -21.91 23.25
N ASP A 46 8.99 -21.10 23.36
CA ASP A 46 7.91 -21.32 24.33
C ASP A 46 7.18 -22.64 24.04
N PHE A 47 6.93 -22.95 22.77
CA PHE A 47 6.29 -24.20 22.35
C PHE A 47 7.08 -25.47 22.75
N ILE A 48 8.41 -25.50 22.58
CA ILE A 48 9.19 -26.68 22.97
C ILE A 48 9.27 -26.87 24.50
N ASN A 49 9.09 -25.78 25.25
CA ASN A 49 9.08 -25.78 26.71
C ASN A 49 7.69 -26.07 27.30
N ASP A 50 6.64 -26.12 26.48
CA ASP A 50 5.29 -26.50 26.89
C ASP A 50 4.74 -27.70 26.09
N PRO A 51 4.86 -28.93 26.63
CA PRO A 51 4.41 -30.15 25.93
C PRO A 51 2.92 -30.21 25.59
N ASN A 52 2.08 -29.35 26.19
CA ASN A 52 0.64 -29.27 25.96
C ASN A 52 0.24 -27.98 25.22
N GLY A 53 1.20 -27.10 24.91
CA GLY A 53 0.96 -25.84 24.22
C GLY A 53 0.78 -26.02 22.71
N ASN A 54 -0.20 -25.33 22.17
CA ASN A 54 -0.41 -25.16 20.73
C ASN A 54 -0.38 -23.67 20.39
N VAL A 55 0.01 -23.36 19.16
CA VAL A 55 0.11 -21.98 18.68
C VAL A 55 -0.79 -21.80 17.47
N VAL A 56 -1.55 -20.71 17.43
CA VAL A 56 -2.36 -20.33 16.28
C VAL A 56 -1.72 -19.12 15.61
N VAL A 57 -1.45 -19.21 14.31
CA VAL A 57 -0.82 -18.15 13.51
C VAL A 57 -1.75 -17.73 12.39
N LEU A 58 -1.95 -16.43 12.25
CA LEU A 58 -3.05 -15.84 11.50
C LEU A 58 -2.55 -14.76 10.54
N ARG A 59 -3.24 -14.66 9.41
CA ARG A 59 -3.15 -13.53 8.46
C ARG A 59 -4.54 -13.27 7.89
N LYS A 60 -4.80 -12.06 7.34
CA LYS A 60 -6.09 -11.76 6.70
C LYS A 60 -6.46 -12.81 5.65
N VAL A 61 -5.58 -13.13 4.69
CA VAL A 61 -5.93 -14.02 3.57
C VAL A 61 -5.22 -15.36 3.64
N GLY A 62 -6.00 -16.45 3.72
CA GLY A 62 -5.46 -17.82 3.87
C GLY A 62 -4.52 -18.28 2.74
N LYS A 63 -4.71 -17.81 1.50
CA LYS A 63 -3.93 -18.26 0.33
C LYS A 63 -2.43 -17.97 0.43
N TYR A 64 -2.02 -16.98 1.26
CA TYR A 64 -0.61 -16.57 1.38
C TYR A 64 0.13 -17.24 2.54
N LEU A 65 -0.58 -17.85 3.50
CA LEU A 65 -0.01 -18.42 4.73
C LEU A 65 1.16 -19.36 4.47
N ARG A 66 1.02 -20.23 3.45
CA ARG A 66 2.00 -21.26 3.13
C ARG A 66 3.34 -20.69 2.71
N MET A 67 3.38 -19.52 2.08
CA MET A 67 4.61 -18.87 1.60
C MET A 67 5.10 -17.76 2.53
N SER A 68 4.35 -17.45 3.59
CA SER A 68 4.69 -16.42 4.57
C SER A 68 4.92 -17.03 5.96
N VAL A 69 3.96 -16.92 6.87
CA VAL A 69 4.08 -17.32 8.29
C VAL A 69 4.41 -18.79 8.50
N TYR A 70 3.95 -19.68 7.61
CA TYR A 70 4.33 -21.10 7.67
C TYR A 70 5.83 -21.29 7.47
N GLU A 71 6.39 -20.61 6.47
CA GLU A 71 7.83 -20.62 6.19
C GLU A 71 8.61 -19.89 7.29
N GLN A 72 8.02 -18.85 7.90
CA GLN A 72 8.64 -18.11 9.00
C GLN A 72 8.83 -18.98 10.26
N ILE A 73 7.78 -19.70 10.70
CA ILE A 73 7.90 -20.66 11.81
C ILE A 73 8.85 -21.81 11.43
N ARG A 74 8.76 -22.30 10.19
CA ARG A 74 9.66 -23.35 9.72
C ARG A 74 11.13 -22.89 9.75
N TRP A 75 11.42 -21.67 9.32
CA TRP A 75 12.74 -21.06 9.40
C TRP A 75 13.24 -21.00 10.85
N ALA A 76 12.44 -20.52 11.80
CA ALA A 76 12.82 -20.48 13.21
C ALA A 76 13.16 -21.88 13.75
N ILE A 77 12.36 -22.90 13.41
CA ILE A 77 12.64 -24.31 13.77
C ILE A 77 13.98 -24.79 13.18
N TYR A 78 14.32 -24.40 11.94
CA TYR A 78 15.60 -24.74 11.32
C TYR A 78 16.77 -24.02 11.99
N GLU A 79 16.67 -22.71 12.22
CA GLU A 79 17.71 -21.92 12.90
C GLU A 79 17.99 -22.44 14.31
N MET A 80 16.96 -22.91 15.01
CA MET A 80 17.09 -23.51 16.34
C MET A 80 17.57 -24.97 16.31
N GLY A 81 17.77 -25.58 15.13
CA GLY A 81 18.25 -26.95 14.98
C GLY A 81 17.23 -28.03 15.39
N LEU A 82 15.94 -27.72 15.36
CA LEU A 82 14.86 -28.57 15.89
C LEU A 82 14.08 -29.32 14.81
N ALA A 83 14.42 -29.16 13.54
CA ALA A 83 13.65 -29.68 12.41
C ALA A 83 13.35 -31.19 12.47
N ASN A 84 14.25 -32.00 13.06
CA ASN A 84 14.05 -33.44 13.20
C ASN A 84 12.89 -33.81 14.16
N GLN A 85 12.45 -32.89 15.01
CA GLN A 85 11.37 -33.08 15.99
C GLN A 85 9.98 -32.79 15.40
N PHE A 86 9.90 -32.19 14.21
CA PHE A 86 8.65 -31.72 13.62
C PHE A 86 8.26 -32.46 12.34
N LYS A 87 6.95 -32.53 12.10
CA LYS A 87 6.31 -32.94 10.84
C LYS A 87 5.69 -31.72 10.19
N PHE A 88 6.13 -31.41 8.98
CA PHE A 88 5.68 -30.26 8.19
C PHE A 88 4.49 -30.65 7.30
N GLY A 89 3.26 -30.39 7.78
CA GLY A 89 2.01 -30.68 7.07
C GLY A 89 1.55 -29.53 6.16
N LYS A 90 0.93 -29.87 5.02
CA LYS A 90 0.41 -28.88 4.03
C LYS A 90 -1.10 -28.93 3.82
N SER A 91 -1.77 -29.97 4.31
CA SER A 91 -3.23 -30.12 4.30
C SER A 91 -3.64 -31.11 5.40
N PRO A 92 -4.15 -30.65 6.56
CA PRO A 92 -4.27 -29.24 6.96
C PRO A 92 -2.88 -28.55 7.06
N LEU A 93 -2.86 -27.23 6.91
CA LEU A 93 -1.63 -26.43 7.02
C LEU A 93 -1.24 -26.32 8.50
N GLN A 94 -0.31 -27.16 8.94
CA GLN A 94 0.14 -27.24 10.33
C GLN A 94 1.57 -27.77 10.44
N ILE A 95 2.27 -27.42 11.51
CA ILE A 95 3.59 -27.97 11.87
C ILE A 95 3.45 -28.68 13.20
N THR A 96 3.54 -30.02 13.19
CA THR A 96 3.24 -30.87 14.34
C THR A 96 4.50 -31.41 14.98
N HIS A 97 4.61 -31.31 16.30
CA HIS A 97 5.71 -31.93 17.04
C HIS A 97 5.49 -33.43 17.19
N LYS A 98 6.48 -34.23 16.80
CA LYS A 98 6.34 -35.69 16.67
C LYS A 98 6.07 -36.39 18.00
N LYS A 99 6.65 -35.91 19.09
CA LYS A 99 6.55 -36.56 20.41
C LYS A 99 5.25 -36.18 21.13
N THR A 100 4.90 -34.91 21.14
CA THR A 100 3.75 -34.41 21.90
C THR A 100 2.47 -34.42 21.08
N GLY A 101 2.54 -34.37 19.75
CA GLY A 101 1.36 -34.25 18.88
C GLY A 101 0.69 -32.87 18.92
N THR A 102 1.20 -31.92 19.69
CA THR A 102 0.81 -30.50 19.63
C THR A 102 1.36 -29.87 18.37
N ALA A 103 0.80 -28.73 17.95
CA ALA A 103 1.14 -28.12 16.67
C ALA A 103 1.03 -26.59 16.64
N PHE A 104 1.71 -26.03 15.63
CA PHE A 104 1.42 -24.72 15.07
C PHE A 104 0.32 -24.88 14.01
N TYR A 105 -0.77 -24.13 14.16
CA TYR A 105 -1.90 -24.08 13.24
C TYR A 105 -1.91 -22.76 12.49
N PHE A 106 -2.22 -22.79 11.19
CA PHE A 106 -2.18 -21.60 10.33
C PHE A 106 -3.56 -21.37 9.72
N TYR A 107 -4.16 -20.22 9.99
CA TYR A 107 -5.49 -19.88 9.48
C TYR A 107 -5.56 -18.51 8.82
N GLY A 108 -6.41 -18.42 7.79
CA GLY A 108 -6.80 -17.16 7.17
C GLY A 108 -8.01 -16.60 7.91
N VAL A 109 -8.09 -15.28 8.00
CA VAL A 109 -9.20 -14.56 8.63
C VAL A 109 -10.12 -13.94 7.58
N ASP A 110 -10.08 -14.44 6.34
CA ASP A 110 -10.96 -14.01 5.24
C ASP A 110 -12.44 -14.40 5.48
N ASP A 111 -12.67 -15.36 6.38
CA ASP A 111 -13.99 -15.72 6.88
C ASP A 111 -13.87 -16.08 8.38
N PRO A 112 -13.90 -15.07 9.28
CA PRO A 112 -13.69 -15.26 10.72
C PRO A 112 -14.68 -16.25 11.35
N MET A 113 -15.88 -16.38 10.77
CA MET A 113 -16.91 -17.30 11.27
C MET A 113 -16.48 -18.77 11.17
N LYS A 114 -15.61 -19.13 10.21
CA LYS A 114 -15.04 -20.49 10.13
C LYS A 114 -14.08 -20.81 11.28
N LEU A 115 -13.54 -19.80 11.95
CA LEU A 115 -12.63 -19.97 13.08
C LEU A 115 -13.38 -20.31 14.38
N LYS A 116 -14.60 -19.79 14.57
CA LYS A 116 -15.41 -20.02 15.78
C LYS A 116 -15.62 -21.50 16.12
N SER A 117 -15.65 -22.36 15.10
CA SER A 117 -15.84 -23.81 15.25
C SER A 117 -14.54 -24.60 15.37
N GLN A 118 -13.38 -23.97 15.22
CA GLN A 118 -12.08 -24.64 15.35
C GLN A 118 -11.86 -25.07 16.80
N LYS A 119 -11.57 -26.36 16.97
CA LYS A 119 -11.22 -26.94 18.26
C LYS A 119 -9.91 -27.68 18.14
N ILE A 120 -8.99 -27.40 19.05
CA ILE A 120 -7.75 -28.16 19.19
C ILE A 120 -8.01 -29.30 20.17
N ALA A 121 -7.90 -30.54 19.67
CA ALA A 121 -8.28 -31.72 20.45
C ALA A 121 -7.29 -32.08 21.57
N LYS A 122 -6.01 -31.68 21.43
CA LYS A 122 -4.94 -32.06 22.35
C LYS A 122 -4.24 -30.82 22.90
N GLY A 123 -4.23 -30.69 24.23
CA GLY A 123 -3.61 -29.55 24.90
C GLY A 123 -4.47 -28.28 24.84
N TYR A 124 -3.83 -27.13 24.97
CA TYR A 124 -4.48 -25.81 24.94
C TYR A 124 -3.77 -24.88 23.97
N VAL A 125 -4.41 -23.77 23.59
CA VAL A 125 -3.74 -22.68 22.87
C VAL A 125 -2.92 -21.91 23.89
N MET A 126 -1.60 -21.85 23.72
CA MET A 126 -0.72 -21.06 24.58
C MET A 126 -0.41 -19.69 23.98
N ALA A 127 -0.50 -19.56 22.66
CA ALA A 127 -0.28 -18.31 21.98
C ALA A 127 -1.08 -18.19 20.68
N VAL A 128 -1.45 -16.96 20.36
CA VAL A 128 -2.07 -16.54 19.10
C VAL A 128 -1.20 -15.45 18.48
N TRP A 129 -0.93 -15.53 17.18
CA TRP A 129 -0.11 -14.54 16.48
C TRP A 129 -0.82 -14.03 15.24
N PHE A 130 -1.13 -12.73 15.22
CA PHE A 130 -1.63 -12.00 14.07
C PHE A 130 -0.46 -11.34 13.32
N GLU A 131 -0.12 -11.89 12.15
CA GLU A 131 0.91 -11.33 11.27
C GLU A 131 0.30 -10.37 10.24
N GLU A 132 1.00 -9.26 10.02
CA GLU A 132 0.57 -8.18 9.13
C GLU A 132 -0.81 -7.64 9.53
N LEU A 133 -0.94 -7.29 10.82
CA LEU A 133 -2.20 -6.86 11.42
C LEU A 133 -2.87 -5.70 10.65
N ALA A 134 -2.09 -4.77 10.10
CA ALA A 134 -2.62 -3.65 9.32
C ALA A 134 -3.39 -4.07 8.06
N GLU A 135 -3.25 -5.31 7.58
CA GLU A 135 -4.03 -5.81 6.45
C GLU A 135 -5.48 -6.16 6.83
N PHE A 136 -5.76 -6.44 8.11
CA PHE A 136 -7.06 -6.90 8.62
C PHE A 136 -8.16 -5.84 8.44
N ALA A 137 -9.43 -6.28 8.34
CA ALA A 137 -10.54 -5.37 8.01
C ALA A 137 -10.89 -4.42 9.17
N GLY A 138 -10.61 -4.81 10.42
CA GLY A 138 -10.88 -4.02 11.59
C GLY A 138 -10.74 -4.81 12.89
N ARG A 139 -11.11 -4.17 14.01
CA ARG A 139 -11.04 -4.74 15.36
C ARG A 139 -11.96 -5.95 15.53
N GLU A 140 -13.10 -5.99 14.86
CA GLU A 140 -14.09 -7.06 15.00
C GLU A 140 -13.51 -8.43 14.62
N ASP A 141 -12.63 -8.48 13.62
CA ASP A 141 -11.96 -9.72 13.21
C ASP A 141 -11.03 -10.24 14.32
N ILE A 142 -10.38 -9.33 15.05
CA ILE A 142 -9.49 -9.65 16.17
C ILE A 142 -10.33 -10.20 17.32
N ASP A 143 -11.37 -9.47 17.72
CA ASP A 143 -12.24 -9.83 18.85
C ASP A 143 -12.87 -11.22 18.63
N ILE A 144 -13.35 -11.53 17.42
CA ILE A 144 -13.92 -12.86 17.08
C ILE A 144 -12.89 -13.99 17.27
N VAL A 145 -11.66 -13.76 16.85
CA VAL A 145 -10.59 -14.75 16.93
C VAL A 145 -10.14 -14.92 18.37
N GLU A 146 -9.96 -13.83 19.10
CA GLU A 146 -9.58 -13.85 20.51
C GLU A 146 -10.62 -14.63 21.32
N ASP A 147 -11.90 -14.27 21.24
CA ASP A 147 -13.01 -14.98 21.91
C ASP A 147 -13.01 -16.50 21.64
N THR A 148 -12.51 -16.92 20.47
CA THR A 148 -12.41 -18.32 20.11
C THR A 148 -11.26 -19.04 20.84
N PHE A 149 -10.10 -18.39 20.96
CA PHE A 149 -8.85 -19.03 21.37
C PHE A 149 -8.39 -18.68 22.80
N ILE A 150 -8.84 -17.56 23.39
CA ILE A 150 -8.44 -17.15 24.76
C ILE A 150 -9.43 -17.57 25.85
N ARG A 151 -10.58 -18.14 25.49
CA ARG A 151 -11.69 -18.47 26.42
C ARG A 151 -11.43 -19.55 27.47
N GLN A 152 -10.31 -20.27 27.41
CA GLN A 152 -10.01 -21.37 28.33
C GLN A 152 -9.02 -20.91 29.40
N GLU A 153 -9.31 -21.21 30.67
CA GLU A 153 -8.30 -21.10 31.72
C GLU A 153 -7.15 -22.06 31.43
N LEU A 154 -5.91 -21.54 31.41
CA LEU A 154 -4.74 -22.37 31.24
C LEU A 154 -4.23 -22.88 32.59
N PRO A 155 -3.54 -24.04 32.61
CA PRO A 155 -2.93 -24.56 33.83
C PRO A 155 -1.98 -23.57 34.49
N ASN A 156 -1.91 -23.61 35.83
CA ASN A 156 -1.02 -22.80 36.66
C ASN A 156 -1.23 -21.28 36.53
N GLY A 157 -2.45 -20.84 36.17
CA GLY A 157 -2.79 -19.43 36.05
C GLY A 157 -2.08 -18.73 34.88
N LYS A 158 -1.61 -19.48 33.88
CA LYS A 158 -1.07 -18.90 32.64
C LYS A 158 -2.18 -18.22 31.85
N GLU A 159 -1.82 -17.17 31.13
CA GLU A 159 -2.69 -16.56 30.12
C GLU A 159 -2.20 -16.94 28.72
N VAL A 160 -3.11 -16.89 27.74
CA VAL A 160 -2.72 -17.00 26.33
C VAL A 160 -1.95 -15.74 25.94
N LYS A 161 -0.75 -15.89 25.37
CA LYS A 161 -0.03 -14.75 24.80
C LYS A 161 -0.56 -14.41 23.40
N VAL A 162 -0.97 -13.18 23.17
CA VAL A 162 -1.44 -12.69 21.88
C VAL A 162 -0.40 -11.73 21.29
N TYR A 163 0.18 -12.11 20.17
CA TYR A 163 1.18 -11.32 19.45
C TYR A 163 0.54 -10.64 18.24
N PHE A 164 0.89 -9.38 18.04
CA PHE A 164 0.49 -8.60 16.88
C PHE A 164 1.73 -8.01 16.23
N THR A 165 1.92 -8.23 14.94
CA THR A 165 3.06 -7.68 14.20
C THR A 165 2.55 -6.95 12.97
N TYR A 166 3.00 -5.72 12.77
CA TYR A 166 2.67 -4.97 11.56
C TYR A 166 3.68 -3.88 11.24
N ASN A 167 3.67 -3.45 9.98
CA ASN A 167 4.31 -2.21 9.58
C ASN A 167 3.23 -1.12 9.55
N PRO A 168 3.46 0.06 10.13
CA PRO A 168 2.46 1.12 10.16
C PRO A 168 1.97 1.50 8.75
N PRO A 169 0.66 1.64 8.57
CA PRO A 169 0.11 2.09 7.30
C PRO A 169 0.55 3.53 7.03
N ARG A 170 0.59 3.90 5.75
CA ARG A 170 0.91 5.27 5.36
C ARG A 170 -0.21 6.24 5.78
N ASN A 171 -1.46 5.75 5.77
CA ASN A 171 -2.61 6.51 6.19
C ASN A 171 -2.61 6.70 7.72
N PRO A 172 -2.57 7.94 8.24
CA PRO A 172 -2.62 8.17 9.68
C PRO A 172 -3.96 7.79 10.32
N TYR A 173 -5.04 7.79 9.55
CA TYR A 173 -6.40 7.51 10.01
C TYR A 173 -6.80 6.04 9.90
N ASP A 174 -5.84 5.17 9.57
CA ASP A 174 -6.08 3.72 9.56
C ASP A 174 -6.47 3.24 10.96
N TRP A 175 -7.47 2.34 11.02
CA TRP A 175 -8.04 1.82 12.27
C TRP A 175 -6.96 1.31 13.24
N ILE A 176 -5.86 0.77 12.73
CA ILE A 176 -4.81 0.20 13.56
C ILE A 176 -4.07 1.26 14.39
N ASN A 177 -3.99 2.50 13.91
CA ASN A 177 -3.33 3.57 14.65
C ASN A 177 -4.19 4.00 15.84
N GLU A 178 -5.50 4.10 15.66
CA GLU A 178 -6.45 4.37 16.74
C GLU A 178 -6.47 3.21 17.74
N TRP A 179 -6.55 1.97 17.24
CA TRP A 179 -6.53 0.77 18.08
C TRP A 179 -5.25 0.67 18.93
N VAL A 180 -4.07 0.89 18.36
CA VAL A 180 -2.82 0.88 19.14
C VAL A 180 -2.76 2.02 20.14
N ALA A 181 -3.28 3.21 19.82
CA ALA A 181 -3.36 4.31 20.77
C ALA A 181 -4.30 3.98 21.95
N GLU A 182 -5.45 3.36 21.69
CA GLU A 182 -6.35 2.82 22.73
C GLU A 182 -5.60 1.80 23.61
N LYS A 183 -4.98 0.80 22.99
CA LYS A 183 -4.30 -0.30 23.70
C LYS A 183 -3.04 0.11 24.46
N ALA A 184 -2.39 1.21 24.07
CA ALA A 184 -1.26 1.75 24.83
C ALA A 184 -1.63 2.17 26.27
N SER A 185 -2.92 2.43 26.53
CA SER A 185 -3.42 2.74 27.87
C SER A 185 -3.84 1.52 28.69
N ASP A 186 -3.94 0.34 28.06
CA ASP A 186 -4.37 -0.90 28.70
C ASP A 186 -3.19 -1.59 29.39
N PRO A 187 -3.26 -1.86 30.71
CA PRO A 187 -2.17 -2.49 31.44
C PRO A 187 -1.94 -3.96 31.06
N THR A 188 -2.78 -4.59 30.25
CA THR A 188 -2.55 -5.96 29.73
C THR A 188 -1.75 -5.97 28.44
N TYR A 189 -1.57 -4.81 27.81
CA TYR A 189 -0.86 -4.64 26.53
C TYR A 189 0.58 -4.14 26.73
N MET A 190 1.44 -4.54 25.81
CA MET A 190 2.77 -3.99 25.58
C MET A 190 2.85 -3.52 24.12
N ILE A 191 3.29 -2.28 23.91
CA ILE A 191 3.55 -1.75 22.57
C ILE A 191 5.05 -1.58 22.38
N HIS A 192 5.62 -2.35 21.46
CA HIS A 192 7.03 -2.33 21.07
C HIS A 192 7.20 -1.65 19.71
N HIS A 193 8.22 -0.80 19.57
CA HIS A 193 8.58 -0.21 18.29
C HIS A 193 10.04 -0.55 17.92
N SER A 194 10.25 -1.06 16.71
CA SER A 194 11.58 -1.38 16.19
C SER A 194 11.77 -0.94 14.74
N THR A 195 13.02 -0.64 14.39
CA THR A 195 13.43 -0.22 13.05
C THR A 195 14.62 -1.04 12.56
N TYR A 196 15.04 -0.80 11.32
CA TYR A 196 16.26 -1.42 10.78
C TYR A 196 17.55 -0.97 11.54
N LEU A 197 17.50 0.14 12.28
CA LEU A 197 18.64 0.68 13.05
C LEU A 197 18.97 -0.15 14.30
N ASP A 198 18.02 -1.00 14.71
CA ASP A 198 18.12 -1.86 15.89
C ASP A 198 18.84 -3.19 15.59
N ASP A 199 19.26 -3.42 14.34
CA ASP A 199 20.06 -4.56 13.93
C ASP A 199 21.51 -4.47 14.45
N LYS A 200 21.72 -4.87 15.72
CA LYS A 200 23.04 -4.92 16.36
C LYS A 200 23.82 -6.19 16.03
N LEU A 201 23.12 -7.26 15.64
CA LEU A 201 23.72 -8.54 15.28
C LEU A 201 24.14 -8.62 13.80
N GLY A 202 23.75 -7.65 12.99
CA GLY A 202 24.23 -7.51 11.61
C GLY A 202 23.52 -8.46 10.63
N PHE A 203 22.24 -8.75 10.85
CA PHE A 203 21.43 -9.57 9.96
C PHE A 203 21.14 -8.89 8.61
N LEU A 204 21.15 -7.56 8.56
CA LEU A 204 20.88 -6.80 7.34
C LEU A 204 22.10 -6.76 6.42
N SER A 205 21.90 -7.23 5.18
CA SER A 205 22.93 -7.19 4.15
C SER A 205 23.33 -5.76 3.78
N ARG A 206 24.58 -5.60 3.30
CA ARG A 206 25.06 -4.33 2.75
C ARG A 206 24.14 -3.76 1.68
N GLN A 207 23.65 -4.62 0.78
CA GLN A 207 22.72 -4.22 -0.29
C GLN A 207 21.41 -3.62 0.26
N MET A 208 20.88 -4.16 1.36
CA MET A 208 19.69 -3.60 2.01
C MET A 208 20.00 -2.23 2.61
N LYS A 209 21.13 -2.09 3.33
CA LYS A 209 21.56 -0.82 3.93
C LYS A 209 21.76 0.26 2.85
N ASP A 210 22.46 -0.06 1.76
CA ASP A 210 22.68 0.84 0.63
C ASP A 210 21.37 1.23 -0.09
N LYS A 211 20.35 0.37 -0.08
CA LYS A 211 19.01 0.69 -0.60
C LYS A 211 18.28 1.67 0.33
N ILE A 212 18.36 1.45 1.63
CA ILE A 212 17.72 2.31 2.64
C ILE A 212 18.31 3.72 2.61
N GLU A 213 19.64 3.84 2.58
CA GLU A 213 20.31 5.16 2.52
C GLU A 213 19.97 5.92 1.23
N ARG A 214 19.83 5.24 0.09
CA ARG A 214 19.34 5.88 -1.14
C ARG A 214 17.95 6.47 -0.96
N TYR A 215 17.01 5.73 -0.36
CA TYR A 215 15.67 6.28 -0.09
C TYR A 215 15.72 7.45 0.89
N LYS A 216 16.59 7.40 1.89
CA LYS A 216 16.76 8.50 2.84
C LYS A 216 17.20 9.80 2.15
N GLU A 217 18.00 9.71 1.10
CA GLU A 217 18.43 10.87 0.30
C GLU A 217 17.37 11.30 -0.73
N THR A 218 16.79 10.35 -1.47
CA THR A 218 15.89 10.67 -2.60
C THR A 218 14.46 10.94 -2.17
N ASP A 219 14.02 10.33 -1.07
CA ASP A 219 12.63 10.34 -0.60
C ASP A 219 12.56 10.17 0.93
N PRO A 220 12.87 11.24 1.69
CA PRO A 220 12.93 11.18 3.15
C PRO A 220 11.62 10.72 3.81
N ASP A 221 10.47 11.06 3.23
CA ASP A 221 9.16 10.66 3.75
C ASP A 221 8.89 9.18 3.50
N TYR A 222 9.22 8.65 2.31
CA TYR A 222 9.15 7.20 2.11
C TYR A 222 10.12 6.48 3.05
N TYR A 223 11.32 7.02 3.27
CA TYR A 223 12.29 6.44 4.20
C TYR A 223 11.74 6.36 5.64
N ARG A 224 11.25 7.48 6.17
CA ARG A 224 10.70 7.56 7.52
C ARG A 224 9.48 6.66 7.69
N TRP A 225 8.57 6.63 6.71
CA TRP A 225 7.44 5.70 6.75
C TRP A 225 7.88 4.23 6.64
N MET A 226 8.56 3.89 5.56
CA MET A 226 8.85 2.50 5.19
C MET A 226 9.87 1.83 6.10
N TYR A 227 10.88 2.55 6.57
CA TYR A 227 12.02 1.98 7.29
C TYR A 227 12.11 2.42 8.76
N LEU A 228 11.63 3.62 9.10
CA LEU A 228 11.50 4.02 10.50
C LEU A 228 10.14 3.68 11.11
N GLY A 229 9.14 3.30 10.30
CA GLY A 229 7.81 2.96 10.80
C GLY A 229 7.04 4.17 11.29
N GLU A 230 7.37 5.36 10.80
CA GLU A 230 6.65 6.57 11.13
C GLU A 230 5.34 6.66 10.36
N VAL A 231 4.27 7.07 11.04
CA VAL A 231 3.02 7.37 10.38
C VAL A 231 3.16 8.76 9.73
N ILE A 232 3.50 8.78 8.44
CA ILE A 232 3.67 10.02 7.68
C ILE A 232 2.35 10.40 7.03
N GLY A 233 1.66 11.34 7.67
CA GLY A 233 0.40 11.86 7.20
C GLY A 233 0.54 12.58 5.86
N LEU A 234 -0.02 11.98 4.81
CA LEU A 234 -0.65 12.77 3.74
C LEU A 234 -2.09 13.15 4.13
N GLY A 235 -2.51 12.92 5.37
CA GLY A 235 -3.92 12.99 5.75
C GLY A 235 -4.74 12.01 4.90
N ASN A 236 -5.80 12.49 4.28
CA ASN A 236 -6.59 11.76 3.29
C ASN A 236 -6.16 12.04 1.84
N HIS A 237 -5.13 12.88 1.60
CA HIS A 237 -4.69 13.21 0.24
C HIS A 237 -4.15 11.98 -0.49
N VAL A 238 -4.57 11.82 -1.74
CA VAL A 238 -4.22 10.66 -2.57
C VAL A 238 -2.79 10.77 -3.10
N TYR A 239 -2.38 11.97 -3.52
CA TYR A 239 -1.08 12.22 -4.14
C TYR A 239 -0.16 13.06 -3.25
N ASN A 240 1.12 12.69 -3.20
CA ASN A 240 2.15 13.51 -2.58
C ASN A 240 2.63 14.57 -3.57
N MET A 241 2.28 15.83 -3.32
CA MET A 241 2.59 16.94 -4.22
C MET A 241 4.09 17.25 -4.35
N SER A 242 4.96 16.75 -3.46
CA SER A 242 6.42 16.89 -3.62
C SER A 242 6.97 16.16 -4.85
N TYR A 243 6.26 15.17 -5.40
CA TYR A 243 6.64 14.51 -6.66
C TYR A 243 6.11 15.23 -7.91
N PHE A 244 5.27 16.25 -7.77
CA PHE A 244 4.85 17.12 -8.86
C PHE A 244 5.87 18.25 -8.94
N LYS A 245 6.89 18.06 -9.79
CA LYS A 245 8.04 18.95 -9.86
C LYS A 245 7.78 20.11 -10.83
N PRO A 246 7.71 21.37 -10.36
CA PRO A 246 7.55 22.52 -11.24
C PRO A 246 8.80 22.73 -12.10
N LEU A 247 8.59 23.24 -13.30
CA LEU A 247 9.62 23.70 -14.22
C LEU A 247 9.26 25.10 -14.72
N GLU A 248 10.21 26.04 -14.63
CA GLU A 248 10.03 27.37 -15.24
C GLU A 248 10.14 27.28 -16.78
N SER A 249 10.94 26.35 -17.29
CA SER A 249 11.13 26.10 -18.72
C SER A 249 11.56 24.65 -18.99
N LEU A 250 11.48 24.23 -20.26
CA LEU A 250 11.90 22.88 -20.65
C LEU A 250 13.42 22.71 -20.47
N PRO A 251 13.88 21.56 -19.95
CA PRO A 251 15.30 21.31 -19.75
C PRO A 251 16.04 21.11 -21.08
N ASP A 252 17.12 21.86 -21.30
CA ASP A 252 17.95 21.77 -22.52
C ASP A 252 18.55 20.37 -22.74
N ASN A 253 18.80 19.65 -21.64
CA ASN A 253 19.48 18.36 -21.65
C ASN A 253 18.53 17.16 -21.80
N ASP A 254 17.22 17.38 -21.94
CA ASP A 254 16.22 16.32 -22.08
C ASP A 254 15.05 16.77 -22.98
N LYS A 255 15.19 16.49 -24.27
CA LYS A 255 14.24 16.96 -25.28
C LYS A 255 12.92 16.20 -25.21
N VAL A 256 11.81 16.92 -25.38
CA VAL A 256 10.50 16.33 -25.68
C VAL A 256 10.57 15.65 -27.06
N ILE A 257 10.17 14.39 -27.13
CA ILE A 257 10.20 13.56 -28.35
C ILE A 257 8.81 13.31 -28.94
N GLY A 258 7.75 13.60 -28.18
CA GLY A 258 6.38 13.53 -28.64
C GLY A 258 5.40 13.99 -27.56
N ILE A 259 4.17 14.28 -27.96
CA ILE A 259 3.12 14.78 -27.06
C ILE A 259 1.91 13.86 -27.14
N SER A 260 1.45 13.39 -25.99
CA SER A 260 0.14 12.76 -25.85
C SER A 260 -0.84 13.75 -25.22
N PHE A 261 -2.12 13.62 -25.55
CA PHE A 261 -3.20 14.37 -24.95
C PHE A 261 -4.12 13.42 -24.21
N ALA A 262 -4.65 13.84 -23.06
CA ALA A 262 -5.74 13.12 -22.41
C ALA A 262 -6.88 14.07 -22.05
N LEU A 263 -8.10 13.55 -22.06
CA LEU A 263 -9.31 14.33 -21.96
C LEU A 263 -10.31 13.66 -21.01
N ASP A 264 -10.75 14.41 -20.01
CA ASP A 264 -11.92 14.12 -19.17
C ASP A 264 -13.00 15.16 -19.47
N THR A 265 -14.24 14.71 -19.62
CA THR A 265 -15.31 15.54 -20.18
C THR A 265 -16.52 15.62 -19.25
N GLY A 266 -16.94 16.85 -19.01
CA GLY A 266 -18.16 17.18 -18.29
C GLY A 266 -19.04 18.14 -19.08
N HIS A 267 -20.34 17.84 -19.14
CA HIS A 267 -21.31 18.59 -19.98
C HIS A 267 -22.22 19.52 -19.16
N GLN A 268 -22.68 19.08 -17.99
CA GLN A 268 -23.75 19.74 -17.24
C GLN A 268 -23.26 20.49 -16.02
N GLN A 269 -22.52 19.83 -15.12
CA GLN A 269 -22.03 20.41 -13.87
C GLN A 269 -20.52 20.28 -13.76
N SER A 270 -20.00 19.13 -14.18
CA SER A 270 -18.59 18.79 -14.27
C SER A 270 -17.84 19.61 -15.33
N ALA A 271 -16.58 19.93 -15.06
CA ALA A 271 -15.70 20.59 -16.02
C ALA A 271 -15.24 19.63 -17.13
N THR A 272 -14.67 20.21 -18.18
CA THR A 272 -13.92 19.48 -19.21
C THR A 272 -12.46 19.89 -19.11
N ALA A 273 -11.56 18.92 -18.97
CA ALA A 273 -10.13 19.11 -18.80
C ALA A 273 -9.35 18.32 -19.85
N CYS A 274 -8.37 18.96 -20.51
CA CYS A 274 -7.46 18.30 -21.45
C CYS A 274 -6.01 18.64 -21.14
N GLY A 275 -5.21 17.63 -20.77
CA GLY A 275 -3.78 17.77 -20.51
C GLY A 275 -2.94 17.46 -21.74
N ALA A 276 -1.89 18.27 -21.96
CA ALA A 276 -0.86 18.01 -22.96
C ALA A 276 0.43 17.50 -22.30
N TYR A 277 0.78 16.24 -22.52
CA TYR A 277 1.89 15.55 -21.87
C TYR A 277 3.05 15.30 -22.83
N GLY A 278 4.15 16.01 -22.63
CA GLY A 278 5.39 15.79 -23.34
C GLY A 278 6.15 14.59 -22.77
N LEU A 279 6.44 13.61 -23.61
CA LEU A 279 7.36 12.51 -23.28
C LEU A 279 8.76 12.91 -23.72
N THR A 280 9.76 12.75 -22.84
CA THR A 280 11.14 13.14 -23.12
C THR A 280 12.02 11.96 -23.52
N ALA A 281 13.19 12.25 -24.11
CA ALA A 281 14.17 11.24 -24.50
C ALA A 281 14.70 10.41 -23.32
N LYS A 282 14.80 11.00 -22.11
CA LYS A 282 15.18 10.28 -20.88
C LYS A 282 14.02 9.51 -20.23
N GLY A 283 12.81 9.61 -20.79
CA GLY A 283 11.61 8.94 -20.28
C GLY A 283 10.91 9.70 -19.16
N ASN A 284 11.13 11.02 -19.06
CA ASN A 284 10.35 11.89 -18.19
C ASN A 284 9.02 12.27 -18.87
N VAL A 285 8.07 12.68 -18.05
CA VAL A 285 6.76 13.20 -18.46
C VAL A 285 6.67 14.63 -17.99
N ILE A 286 6.32 15.55 -18.88
CA ILE A 286 6.13 16.96 -18.58
C ILE A 286 4.71 17.37 -18.97
N LEU A 287 3.90 17.85 -18.03
CA LEU A 287 2.67 18.57 -18.35
C LEU A 287 3.02 19.94 -18.96
N LEU A 288 2.73 20.10 -20.24
CA LEU A 288 3.12 21.25 -21.06
C LEU A 288 2.09 22.38 -21.04
N ASP A 289 0.81 22.05 -21.07
CA ASP A 289 -0.32 22.99 -21.01
C ASP A 289 -1.59 22.21 -20.61
N THR A 290 -2.58 22.91 -20.05
CA THR A 290 -3.87 22.34 -19.66
C THR A 290 -4.98 23.22 -20.20
N PHE A 291 -5.87 22.62 -21.00
CA PHE A 291 -7.16 23.22 -21.31
C PHE A 291 -8.16 22.88 -20.19
N TYR A 292 -8.89 23.88 -19.72
CA TYR A 292 -9.90 23.69 -18.68
C TYR A 292 -11.13 24.57 -18.93
N TYR A 293 -12.29 23.94 -19.00
CA TYR A 293 -13.58 24.62 -19.11
C TYR A 293 -14.52 24.14 -18.00
N SER A 294 -14.85 25.01 -17.05
CA SER A 294 -15.93 24.76 -16.08
C SER A 294 -17.25 25.38 -16.55
N PRO A 295 -18.36 24.61 -16.55
CA PRO A 295 -19.71 25.14 -16.78
C PRO A 295 -20.33 25.75 -15.52
N ALA A 296 -19.71 25.59 -14.35
CA ALA A 296 -20.23 26.12 -13.08
C ALA A 296 -20.41 27.65 -13.15
N GLY A 297 -21.56 28.13 -12.68
CA GLY A 297 -21.91 29.56 -12.71
C GLY A 297 -22.25 30.13 -14.09
N LYS A 298 -22.30 29.32 -15.17
CA LYS A 298 -22.63 29.79 -16.52
C LYS A 298 -24.07 29.45 -16.91
N THR A 299 -24.80 30.47 -17.38
CA THR A 299 -26.17 30.32 -17.88
C THR A 299 -26.22 29.56 -19.21
N ILE A 300 -25.24 29.80 -20.09
CA ILE A 300 -25.11 29.12 -21.39
C ILE A 300 -23.90 28.19 -21.31
N LYS A 301 -24.16 26.89 -21.34
CA LYS A 301 -23.14 25.83 -21.30
C LYS A 301 -22.74 25.46 -22.73
N LYS A 302 -21.47 25.12 -22.91
CA LYS A 302 -20.92 24.74 -24.21
C LYS A 302 -21.43 23.38 -24.65
N ALA A 303 -21.93 23.31 -25.89
CA ALA A 303 -22.31 22.06 -26.53
C ALA A 303 -21.07 21.27 -26.98
N PRO A 304 -21.19 19.94 -27.23
CA PRO A 304 -20.08 19.15 -27.76
C PRO A 304 -19.46 19.72 -29.03
N SER A 305 -20.24 20.35 -29.92
CA SER A 305 -19.73 21.01 -31.12
C SER A 305 -18.84 22.21 -30.82
N GLU A 306 -19.12 22.96 -29.76
CA GLU A 306 -18.27 24.07 -29.33
C GLU A 306 -17.02 23.57 -28.60
N LEU A 307 -17.17 22.58 -27.72
CA LEU A 307 -16.04 21.96 -27.01
C LEU A 307 -15.06 21.30 -27.98
N SER A 308 -15.57 20.66 -29.03
CA SER A 308 -14.77 20.07 -30.12
C SER A 308 -13.80 21.08 -30.71
N VAL A 309 -14.30 22.27 -31.06
CA VAL A 309 -13.49 23.37 -31.61
C VAL A 309 -12.48 23.88 -30.60
N MET A 310 -12.91 24.15 -29.36
CA MET A 310 -12.03 24.67 -28.32
C MET A 310 -10.86 23.72 -28.00
N ILE A 311 -11.12 22.41 -27.95
CA ILE A 311 -10.10 21.39 -27.71
C ILE A 311 -9.17 21.27 -28.90
N HIS A 312 -9.70 21.35 -30.14
CA HIS A 312 -8.87 21.33 -31.33
C HIS A 312 -7.91 22.53 -31.37
N ASP A 313 -8.42 23.75 -31.12
CA ASP A 313 -7.61 24.96 -31.08
C ASP A 313 -6.49 24.87 -30.03
N PHE A 314 -6.80 24.28 -28.86
CA PHE A 314 -5.80 24.01 -27.83
C PHE A 314 -4.71 23.04 -28.32
N ILE A 315 -5.10 21.89 -28.89
CA ILE A 315 -4.16 20.90 -29.43
C ILE A 315 -3.29 21.54 -30.50
N ASP A 316 -3.89 22.27 -31.43
CA ASP A 316 -3.20 22.96 -32.52
C ASP A 316 -2.17 23.96 -31.99
N LYS A 317 -2.53 24.75 -30.98
CA LYS A 317 -1.62 25.69 -30.31
C LYS A 317 -0.42 24.95 -29.70
N VAL A 318 -0.65 23.88 -28.95
CA VAL A 318 0.41 23.08 -28.33
C VAL A 318 1.32 22.49 -29.42
N MET A 319 0.77 21.87 -30.45
CA MET A 319 1.54 21.23 -31.52
C MET A 319 2.36 22.25 -32.34
N LYS A 320 1.82 23.44 -32.61
CA LYS A 320 2.54 24.55 -33.27
C LYS A 320 3.71 25.08 -32.43
N THR A 321 3.55 25.06 -31.11
CA THR A 321 4.55 25.55 -30.14
C THR A 321 5.74 24.59 -30.05
N TYR A 322 5.49 23.31 -29.80
CA TYR A 322 6.57 22.34 -29.52
C TYR A 322 7.10 21.62 -30.76
N ARG A 323 6.33 21.53 -31.85
CA ARG A 323 6.76 20.99 -33.16
C ARG A 323 7.39 19.58 -33.09
N VAL A 324 6.81 18.72 -32.26
CA VAL A 324 7.15 17.30 -32.12
C VAL A 324 5.97 16.43 -32.59
N PRO A 325 6.15 15.13 -32.82
CA PRO A 325 5.04 14.25 -33.18
C PRO A 325 3.93 14.21 -32.11
N LYS A 326 2.68 14.19 -32.58
CA LYS A 326 1.51 13.83 -31.76
C LYS A 326 1.49 12.31 -31.60
N LEU A 327 1.45 11.83 -30.36
CA LEU A 327 1.53 10.40 -30.03
C LEU A 327 0.13 9.80 -29.89
N LYS A 328 -0.47 9.91 -28.70
CA LYS A 328 -1.81 9.36 -28.41
C LYS A 328 -2.75 10.43 -27.90
N MET A 329 -4.01 10.37 -28.30
CA MET A 329 -5.10 11.20 -27.80
C MET A 329 -6.08 10.32 -27.05
N THR A 330 -6.06 10.35 -25.73
CA THR A 330 -6.80 9.46 -24.84
C THR A 330 -8.07 10.15 -24.30
N ILE A 331 -9.20 9.46 -24.29
CA ILE A 331 -10.47 9.97 -23.77
C ILE A 331 -11.15 8.92 -22.89
N ASP A 332 -12.00 9.34 -21.95
CA ASP A 332 -12.90 8.41 -21.25
C ASP A 332 -13.68 7.55 -22.26
N SER A 333 -13.59 6.23 -22.10
CA SER A 333 -14.40 5.23 -22.82
C SER A 333 -15.90 5.51 -22.88
N ALA A 334 -16.47 6.15 -21.85
CA ALA A 334 -17.88 6.47 -21.77
C ALA A 334 -18.27 7.72 -22.58
N GLU A 335 -17.31 8.56 -22.98
CA GLU A 335 -17.59 9.79 -23.72
C GLU A 335 -17.74 9.52 -25.23
N GLY A 336 -18.96 9.20 -25.64
CA GLY A 336 -19.29 8.98 -27.04
C GLY A 336 -19.56 10.27 -27.83
N ALA A 337 -20.18 11.27 -27.19
CA ALA A 337 -20.71 12.43 -27.90
C ALA A 337 -19.60 13.32 -28.46
N LEU A 338 -18.67 13.73 -27.60
CA LEU A 338 -17.55 14.56 -28.01
C LEU A 338 -16.58 13.81 -28.93
N ARG A 339 -16.35 12.50 -28.69
CA ARG A 339 -15.51 11.69 -29.59
C ARG A 339 -16.07 11.63 -31.02
N ASN A 340 -17.38 11.42 -31.15
CA ASN A 340 -18.04 11.38 -32.46
C ASN A 340 -18.06 12.77 -33.11
N GLN A 341 -18.30 13.81 -32.32
CA GLN A 341 -18.28 15.19 -32.79
C GLN A 341 -16.88 15.61 -33.29
N TYR A 342 -15.82 15.31 -32.53
CA TYR A 342 -14.45 15.60 -32.92
C TYR A 342 -14.03 14.88 -34.21
N PHE A 343 -14.43 13.61 -34.36
CA PHE A 343 -14.18 12.86 -35.60
C PHE A 343 -14.95 13.46 -36.79
N LYS A 344 -16.19 13.92 -36.57
CA LYS A 344 -16.97 14.59 -37.61
C LYS A 344 -16.33 15.91 -38.05
N ASP A 345 -15.80 16.69 -37.12
CA ASP A 345 -15.25 18.02 -37.41
C ASP A 345 -13.85 17.94 -38.04
N TYR A 346 -13.00 17.02 -37.56
CA TYR A 346 -11.56 17.02 -37.88
C TYR A 346 -11.04 15.72 -38.50
N GLY A 347 -11.87 14.66 -38.60
CA GLY A 347 -11.44 13.35 -39.10
C GLY A 347 -10.46 12.61 -38.19
N GLU A 348 -10.19 13.12 -36.99
CA GLU A 348 -9.27 12.53 -36.02
C GLU A 348 -10.01 11.75 -34.94
N ARG A 349 -9.41 10.64 -34.48
CA ARG A 349 -10.02 9.75 -33.47
C ARG A 349 -9.29 9.86 -32.15
N TRP A 350 -10.06 10.11 -31.09
CA TRP A 350 -9.62 9.88 -29.72
C TRP A 350 -9.72 8.39 -29.37
N HIS A 351 -8.68 7.86 -28.75
CA HIS A 351 -8.60 6.50 -28.27
C HIS A 351 -9.33 6.37 -26.91
N PRO A 352 -10.41 5.57 -26.83
CA PRO A 352 -11.11 5.34 -25.57
C PRO A 352 -10.27 4.47 -24.64
N VAL A 353 -9.95 4.97 -23.44
CA VAL A 353 -9.16 4.22 -22.46
C VAL A 353 -9.93 3.02 -21.90
N ALA A 354 -9.29 1.85 -21.84
CA ALA A 354 -9.86 0.67 -21.17
C ALA A 354 -9.73 0.83 -19.64
N LYS A 355 -10.70 1.52 -19.02
CA LYS A 355 -10.67 1.86 -17.59
C LYS A 355 -10.55 0.61 -16.70
N LYS A 356 -9.72 0.73 -15.66
CA LYS A 356 -9.62 -0.25 -14.56
C LYS A 356 -10.38 0.27 -13.32
N LYS A 357 -10.33 -0.49 -12.22
CA LYS A 357 -10.79 0.03 -10.91
C LYS A 357 -10.07 1.34 -10.59
N ASN A 358 -10.77 2.27 -9.96
CA ASN A 358 -10.22 3.61 -9.68
C ASN A 358 -8.90 3.55 -8.91
N GLN A 359 -8.83 2.69 -7.89
CA GLN A 359 -7.60 2.47 -7.12
C GLN A 359 -6.43 2.03 -8.01
N THR A 360 -6.66 1.11 -8.94
CA THR A 360 -5.60 0.66 -9.86
C THR A 360 -5.09 1.79 -10.75
N MET A 361 -5.96 2.71 -11.17
CA MET A 361 -5.54 3.87 -11.95
C MET A 361 -4.73 4.87 -11.11
N ILE A 362 -5.14 5.09 -9.86
CA ILE A 362 -4.39 5.89 -8.86
C ILE A 362 -2.99 5.28 -8.65
N ASP A 363 -2.90 3.96 -8.45
CA ASP A 363 -1.64 3.27 -8.19
C ASP A 363 -0.66 3.41 -9.36
N MET A 364 -1.15 3.46 -10.61
CA MET A 364 -0.31 3.69 -11.78
C MET A 364 0.25 5.11 -11.82
N VAL A 365 -0.54 6.12 -11.44
CA VAL A 365 -0.05 7.49 -11.28
C VAL A 365 0.99 7.56 -10.17
N ILE A 366 0.73 6.94 -9.01
CA ILE A 366 1.69 6.86 -7.90
C ILE A 366 3.01 6.21 -8.36
N SER A 367 2.95 5.18 -9.19
CA SER A 367 4.14 4.52 -9.75
C SER A 367 4.99 5.49 -10.58
N LEU A 368 4.36 6.27 -11.47
CA LEU A 368 5.06 7.30 -12.26
C LEU A 368 5.69 8.37 -11.36
N LEU A 369 4.95 8.85 -10.36
CA LEU A 369 5.41 9.89 -9.42
C LEU A 369 6.56 9.40 -8.54
N ALA A 370 6.49 8.17 -8.04
CA ALA A 370 7.50 7.57 -7.17
C ALA A 370 8.83 7.31 -7.90
N GLU A 371 8.81 7.11 -9.22
CA GLU A 371 10.03 7.08 -10.03
C GLU A 371 10.66 8.47 -10.23
N GLY A 372 9.98 9.54 -9.78
CA GLY A 372 10.47 10.91 -9.82
C GLY A 372 10.52 11.51 -11.22
N ARG A 373 9.75 10.95 -12.17
CA ARG A 373 9.80 11.24 -13.62
C ARG A 373 8.72 12.21 -14.10
N PHE A 374 7.86 12.72 -13.22
CA PHE A 374 6.82 13.67 -13.59
C PHE A 374 7.20 15.11 -13.23
N TYR A 375 6.94 16.01 -14.18
CA TYR A 375 7.17 17.44 -14.07
C TYR A 375 5.98 18.20 -14.68
N TYR A 376 5.84 19.47 -14.37
CA TYR A 376 4.89 20.36 -15.04
C TYR A 376 5.50 21.73 -15.28
N LEU A 377 5.12 22.40 -16.36
CA LEU A 377 5.48 23.80 -16.56
C LEU A 377 4.67 24.69 -15.60
N ASP A 378 5.33 25.55 -14.83
CA ASP A 378 4.67 26.48 -13.90
C ASP A 378 4.09 27.68 -14.65
N ILE A 379 2.98 27.43 -15.33
CA ILE A 379 2.24 28.41 -16.12
C ILE A 379 0.80 28.54 -15.61
N PRO A 380 0.13 29.69 -15.83
CA PRO A 380 -1.23 29.92 -15.33
C PRO A 380 -2.23 28.82 -15.67
N ASN A 381 -2.15 28.25 -16.87
CA ASN A 381 -3.05 27.19 -17.32
C ASN A 381 -2.92 25.89 -16.54
N ASN A 382 -1.71 25.56 -16.04
CA ASN A 382 -1.45 24.33 -15.29
C ASN A 382 -1.81 24.47 -13.80
N LYS A 383 -2.15 25.67 -13.31
CA LYS A 383 -2.49 25.87 -11.90
C LYS A 383 -3.70 25.05 -11.48
N VAL A 384 -4.72 24.94 -12.34
CA VAL A 384 -5.90 24.12 -12.05
C VAL A 384 -5.54 22.65 -11.86
N PHE A 385 -4.63 22.11 -12.68
CA PHE A 385 -4.12 20.75 -12.53
C PHE A 385 -3.47 20.57 -11.16
N VAL A 386 -2.60 21.49 -10.75
CA VAL A 386 -1.90 21.42 -9.45
C VAL A 386 -2.87 21.53 -8.28
N GLU A 387 -3.86 22.43 -8.34
CA GLU A 387 -4.83 22.62 -7.25
C GLU A 387 -5.80 21.44 -7.12
N GLU A 388 -6.34 20.90 -8.21
CA GLU A 388 -7.19 19.70 -8.17
C GLU A 388 -6.42 18.49 -7.61
N HIS A 389 -5.16 18.28 -8.02
CA HIS A 389 -4.32 17.21 -7.47
C HIS A 389 -3.97 17.42 -5.99
N LYS A 390 -3.79 18.67 -5.55
CA LYS A 390 -3.63 19.01 -4.12
C LYS A 390 -4.88 18.66 -3.32
N MET A 391 -6.06 18.95 -3.85
CA MET A 391 -7.33 18.74 -3.15
C MET A 391 -7.82 17.30 -3.20
N TYR A 392 -7.30 16.49 -4.14
CA TYR A 392 -7.69 15.11 -4.35
C TYR A 392 -7.39 14.22 -3.13
N ARG A 393 -8.46 13.72 -2.52
CA ARG A 393 -8.41 12.99 -1.25
C ARG A 393 -9.42 11.85 -1.22
N TYR A 394 -9.13 10.84 -0.42
CA TYR A 394 -10.10 9.80 -0.09
C TYR A 394 -11.23 10.38 0.77
N ASP A 395 -12.43 9.83 0.62
CA ASP A 395 -13.53 10.07 1.55
C ASP A 395 -13.20 9.35 2.86
N ASP A 396 -13.07 10.13 3.94
CA ASP A 396 -12.72 9.65 5.28
C ASP A 396 -13.63 8.51 5.74
N LYS A 397 -14.90 8.50 5.32
CA LYS A 397 -15.88 7.45 5.67
C LYS A 397 -15.62 6.13 4.96
N SER A 398 -14.82 6.14 3.90
CA SER A 398 -14.54 4.97 3.06
C SER A 398 -13.11 4.43 3.21
N LEU A 399 -12.22 5.16 3.91
CA LEU A 399 -10.81 4.83 4.07
C LEU A 399 -10.57 3.42 4.63
N ASN A 400 -11.43 2.97 5.52
CA ASN A 400 -11.32 1.65 6.18
C ASN A 400 -12.10 0.54 5.45
N THR A 401 -12.54 0.77 4.20
CA THR A 401 -13.27 -0.24 3.42
C THR A 401 -12.34 -0.94 2.42
N ASP A 402 -12.72 -2.14 1.96
CA ASP A 402 -11.95 -2.87 0.94
C ASP A 402 -11.90 -2.15 -0.44
N ASP A 403 -12.70 -1.09 -0.63
CA ASP A 403 -12.72 -0.25 -1.84
C ASP A 403 -12.83 1.24 -1.46
N PRO A 404 -11.73 1.87 -0.98
CA PRO A 404 -11.73 3.25 -0.54
C PRO A 404 -12.12 4.17 -1.71
N LYS A 405 -13.07 5.07 -1.41
CA LYS A 405 -13.61 6.02 -2.38
C LYS A 405 -12.85 7.32 -2.28
N VAL A 406 -12.71 7.98 -3.42
CA VAL A 406 -12.22 9.35 -3.51
C VAL A 406 -13.40 10.31 -3.44
N ILE A 407 -13.16 11.49 -2.88
CA ILE A 407 -14.11 12.60 -3.01
C ILE A 407 -14.10 13.03 -4.48
N LYS A 408 -15.27 12.96 -5.13
CA LYS A 408 -15.48 13.31 -6.53
C LYS A 408 -15.87 14.78 -6.68
N GLU A 409 -15.01 15.66 -6.20
CA GLU A 409 -15.14 17.12 -6.32
C GLU A 409 -13.85 17.64 -6.92
N ASP A 410 -13.96 18.44 -7.98
CA ASP A 410 -12.83 19.07 -8.66
C ASP A 410 -11.70 18.05 -9.01
N ASP A 411 -12.05 16.93 -9.64
CA ASP A 411 -11.13 15.83 -9.97
C ASP A 411 -10.92 15.62 -11.48
N HIS A 412 -11.29 16.59 -12.31
CA HIS A 412 -11.29 16.45 -13.78
C HIS A 412 -9.88 16.30 -14.38
N THR A 413 -8.94 17.12 -13.94
CA THR A 413 -7.52 17.00 -14.31
C THR A 413 -6.89 15.75 -13.71
N VAL A 414 -7.41 15.26 -12.58
CA VAL A 414 -6.97 14.01 -11.95
C VAL A 414 -7.43 12.80 -12.77
N ASP A 415 -8.67 12.81 -13.22
CA ASP A 415 -9.26 11.77 -14.05
C ASP A 415 -8.57 11.69 -15.42
N GLU A 416 -8.36 12.82 -16.11
CA GLU A 416 -7.65 12.81 -17.40
C GLU A 416 -6.18 12.35 -17.24
N PHE A 417 -5.51 12.72 -16.14
CA PHE A 417 -4.15 12.27 -15.90
C PHE A 417 -4.08 10.76 -15.64
N LYS A 418 -5.04 10.20 -14.89
CA LYS A 418 -5.18 8.74 -14.74
C LYS A 418 -5.40 8.06 -16.08
N TYR A 419 -6.23 8.62 -16.96
CA TYR A 419 -6.45 8.08 -18.30
C TYR A 419 -5.17 8.12 -19.14
N PHE A 420 -4.44 9.23 -19.13
CA PHE A 420 -3.14 9.37 -19.78
C PHE A 420 -2.18 8.27 -19.32
N VAL A 421 -1.95 8.15 -18.00
CA VAL A 421 -0.96 7.22 -17.45
C VAL A 421 -1.34 5.77 -17.74
N LEU A 422 -2.63 5.42 -17.60
CA LEU A 422 -3.12 4.06 -17.88
C LEU A 422 -2.96 3.69 -19.36
N ASP A 423 -3.40 4.56 -20.27
CA ASP A 423 -3.41 4.27 -21.71
C ASP A 423 -2.00 4.34 -22.33
N ASN A 424 -1.09 5.10 -21.71
CA ASN A 424 0.29 5.24 -22.17
C ASN A 424 1.29 4.40 -21.34
N ALA A 425 0.82 3.52 -20.45
CA ALA A 425 1.67 2.80 -19.49
C ALA A 425 2.88 2.09 -20.10
N ARG A 426 2.71 1.49 -21.29
CA ARG A 426 3.80 0.85 -22.05
C ARG A 426 4.87 1.85 -22.48
N GLU A 427 4.46 2.98 -23.05
CA GLU A 427 5.37 4.06 -23.47
C GLU A 427 6.05 4.70 -22.26
N LEU A 428 5.33 4.80 -21.14
CA LEU A 428 5.83 5.28 -19.86
C LEU A 428 6.72 4.25 -19.13
N ARG A 429 6.86 3.02 -19.66
CA ARG A 429 7.61 1.91 -19.06
C ARG A 429 7.15 1.51 -17.66
N LEU A 430 5.86 1.71 -17.37
CA LEU A 430 5.24 1.33 -16.11
C LEU A 430 4.82 -0.14 -16.15
N LYS A 431 5.09 -0.89 -15.08
CA LYS A 431 4.60 -2.28 -14.93
C LYS A 431 3.13 -2.23 -14.53
N ALA A 432 2.27 -2.78 -15.38
CA ALA A 432 0.81 -2.82 -15.21
C ALA A 432 0.32 -3.94 -14.28
#